data_AF-A0A090QFS9-F1
#
_entry.id   AF-A0A090QFS9-F1
#
_cell.length_a   1.000
_cell.length_b   1.000
_cell.length_c   1.000
_cell.angle_alpha   90.00
_cell.angle_beta   90.00
_cell.angle_gamma   90.00
#
_symmetry.space_group_name_H-M   'P 1'
#
loop_
_entity.id
_entity.type
_entity.pdbx_description
1 polymer ?
#
loop_
_entity_poly.entity_id
_entity_poly.type
_entity_poly.pdbx_seq_one_letter_code
_entity_poly.pdbx_strand_id
1 'polypeptide(L)'
;MFTEFGADAFNAIENQEDQKSQAYYMLNNWKDIYKNVAGMGMSGNSIGGFTFQFSDGWWKFGQTKNLDVHDNNASWSNGGYDLDLVPGENNMNEEWFGICAKGPTNPRGLYTLYPRAAYYTLKEVHKLNPYGSNIDLNFVDNYFKNINLMDAVLRARGDKAAMSGGGNSEKIRISNLSAKFTTFSTGGSLITTPEVADPNSDAVPDEQGFDHMQSYFIGVEGNPAANMRAEVNVNILGNVAENPINEIFYENRGRQITVDSQDGAIDLIDQNRVQIYNASYEWNAKDFDARGFYRTGHYHWGL
;
A
#
# COMPACT_ATOMS: atom_id res chain seq x y z
N MET A 1 9.16 20.37 27.97
CA MET A 1 8.46 19.17 27.49
C MET A 1 8.55 19.17 25.98
N PHE A 2 8.93 18.05 25.37
CA PHE A 2 8.86 17.88 23.92
C PHE A 2 7.51 17.26 23.55
N THR A 3 6.65 18.01 22.88
CA THR A 3 5.30 17.53 22.54
C THR A 3 5.34 16.43 21.50
N GLU A 4 6.26 16.50 20.55
CA GLU A 4 6.49 15.49 19.51
C GLU A 4 7.97 15.50 19.10
N PHE A 5 8.55 14.31 18.94
CA PHE A 5 9.87 14.12 18.34
C PHE A 5 10.03 12.67 17.90
N GLY A 6 10.78 12.44 16.83
CA GLY A 6 11.18 11.09 16.44
C GLY A 6 12.01 11.08 15.18
N ALA A 7 12.09 9.92 14.54
CA ALA A 7 12.71 9.75 13.22
C ALA A 7 11.87 8.77 12.42
N ASP A 8 11.85 8.92 11.11
CA ASP A 8 11.27 7.91 10.25
C ASP A 8 12.19 6.69 10.10
N ALA A 9 11.58 5.59 9.66
CA ALA A 9 12.23 4.30 9.51
C ALA A 9 12.53 3.95 8.05
N PHE A 10 12.52 4.92 7.14
CA PHE A 10 12.87 4.72 5.74
C PHE A 10 14.17 5.47 5.45
N ASN A 11 15.03 4.86 4.64
CA ASN A 11 16.28 5.49 4.24
C ASN A 11 16.12 6.00 2.81
N ALA A 12 16.14 7.31 2.61
CA ALA A 12 15.93 7.92 1.29
C ALA A 12 17.06 7.60 0.28
N ILE A 13 18.27 7.26 0.75
CA ILE A 13 19.42 6.91 -0.09
C ILE A 13 19.34 5.46 -0.55
N GLU A 14 19.16 4.55 0.41
CA GLU A 14 19.11 3.10 0.19
C GLU A 14 17.74 2.64 -0.34
N ASN A 15 16.73 3.53 -0.26
CA ASN A 15 15.36 3.30 -0.69
C ASN A 15 14.74 2.03 -0.07
N GLN A 16 14.92 1.87 1.24
CA GLN A 16 14.42 0.73 2.01
C GLN A 16 14.21 1.08 3.49
N GLU A 17 13.47 0.24 4.20
CA GLU A 17 13.27 0.38 5.64
C GLU A 17 14.61 0.25 6.41
N ASP A 18 14.96 1.27 7.19
CA ASP A 18 16.14 1.34 8.06
C ASP A 18 15.75 1.57 9.52
N GLN A 19 15.32 0.49 10.17
CA GLN A 19 14.94 0.52 11.59
C GLN A 19 16.11 0.87 12.52
N LYS A 20 17.36 0.65 12.09
CA LYS A 20 18.53 0.92 12.93
C LYS A 20 18.78 2.41 13.03
N SER A 21 18.68 3.13 11.93
CA SER A 21 18.81 4.59 11.91
C SER A 21 17.70 5.24 12.74
N GLN A 22 16.45 4.78 12.59
CA GLN A 22 15.35 5.23 13.47
C GLN A 22 15.71 5.01 14.95
N ALA A 23 16.12 3.80 15.33
CA ALA A 23 16.45 3.47 16.71
C ALA A 23 17.64 4.31 17.25
N TYR A 24 18.61 4.62 16.39
CA TYR A 24 19.75 5.47 16.73
C TYR A 24 19.31 6.89 17.10
N TYR A 25 18.49 7.55 16.28
CA TYR A 25 18.00 8.88 16.60
C TYR A 25 17.14 8.85 17.85
N MET A 26 16.17 7.93 17.94
CA MET A 26 15.30 7.79 19.10
C MET A 26 16.09 7.61 20.41
N LEU A 27 17.13 6.78 20.41
CA LEU A 27 18.00 6.59 21.57
C LEU A 27 18.67 7.89 22.00
N ASN A 28 19.21 8.66 21.05
CA ASN A 28 19.93 9.91 21.33
C ASN A 28 18.98 11.05 21.73
N ASN A 29 17.81 11.18 21.10
CA ASN A 29 16.79 12.13 21.52
C ASN A 29 16.40 11.91 22.99
N TRP A 30 16.13 10.66 23.38
CA TRP A 30 15.79 10.35 24.78
C TRP A 30 16.96 10.51 25.73
N LYS A 31 18.19 10.24 25.27
CA LYS A 31 19.41 10.49 26.05
C LYS A 31 19.50 11.96 26.46
N ASP A 32 19.29 12.86 25.50
CA ASP A 32 19.34 14.30 25.76
C ASP A 32 18.18 14.77 26.67
N ILE A 33 16.98 14.20 26.49
CA ILE A 33 15.84 14.44 27.38
C ILE A 33 16.17 14.03 28.82
N TYR A 34 16.80 12.86 29.01
CA TYR A 34 17.16 12.32 30.33
C TYR A 34 18.29 13.12 30.97
N LYS A 35 19.28 13.57 30.20
CA LYS A 35 20.36 14.40 30.73
C LYS A 35 19.90 15.79 31.18
N ASN A 36 18.82 16.31 30.60
CA ASN A 36 18.27 17.64 30.93
C ASN A 36 17.19 17.63 32.02
N VAL A 37 16.92 16.49 32.68
CA VAL A 37 15.98 16.47 33.82
C VAL A 37 16.57 17.21 35.03
N ALA A 38 15.69 17.69 35.90
CA ALA A 38 16.10 18.39 37.12
C ALA A 38 17.04 17.51 37.98
N GLY A 39 18.17 18.09 38.41
CA GLY A 39 19.15 17.38 39.25
C GLY A 39 20.20 16.55 38.52
N MET A 40 20.15 16.45 37.18
CA MET A 40 21.06 15.63 36.37
C MET A 40 22.37 16.34 35.94
N GLY A 41 22.51 17.64 36.23
CA GLY A 41 23.73 18.41 35.98
C GLY A 41 23.79 19.18 34.65
N MET A 42 22.79 19.04 33.77
CA MET A 42 22.57 19.96 32.64
C MET A 42 21.56 21.06 33.01
N SER A 43 20.78 21.58 32.04
CA SER A 43 19.89 22.72 32.26
C SER A 43 18.71 22.47 33.20
N GLY A 44 18.35 21.20 33.45
CA GLY A 44 17.32 20.84 34.43
C GLY A 44 15.89 21.24 34.04
N ASN A 45 15.64 21.55 32.77
CA ASN A 45 14.37 22.06 32.24
C ASN A 45 13.56 21.02 31.46
N SER A 46 14.01 19.77 31.42
CA SER A 46 13.30 18.66 30.78
C SER A 46 12.34 18.00 31.76
N ILE A 47 11.08 17.88 31.35
CA ILE A 47 10.04 17.10 32.04
C ILE A 47 9.57 15.90 31.18
N GLY A 48 10.37 15.52 30.19
CA GLY A 48 10.05 14.44 29.25
C GLY A 48 9.48 14.91 27.91
N GLY A 49 8.91 13.97 27.17
CA GLY A 49 8.22 14.22 25.91
C GLY A 49 7.52 12.99 25.33
N PHE A 50 6.91 13.15 24.15
CA PHE A 50 6.21 12.09 23.45
C PHE A 50 6.91 11.72 22.14
N THR A 51 7.17 10.43 21.98
CA THR A 51 7.69 9.86 20.73
C THR A 51 6.63 9.95 19.63
N PHE A 52 6.95 10.71 18.59
CA PHE A 52 6.23 10.76 17.33
C PHE A 52 6.82 9.70 16.38
N GLN A 53 6.11 8.64 16.04
CA GLN A 53 4.78 8.25 16.53
C GLN A 53 4.71 6.77 16.86
N PHE A 54 3.66 6.35 17.57
CA PHE A 54 3.55 4.97 18.04
C PHE A 54 3.40 3.97 16.89
N SER A 55 2.58 4.32 15.90
CA SER A 55 2.30 3.54 14.70
C SER A 55 2.49 4.40 13.46
N ASP A 56 2.81 3.80 12.32
CA ASP A 56 2.92 4.53 11.05
C ASP A 56 1.75 5.47 10.75
N GLY A 57 2.07 6.59 10.11
CA GLY A 57 1.11 7.64 9.78
C GLY A 57 0.19 7.21 8.64
N TRP A 58 -0.92 7.93 8.48
CA TRP A 58 -1.77 7.83 7.28
C TRP A 58 -1.78 9.14 6.49
N TRP A 59 -0.87 10.06 6.79
CA TRP A 59 -0.78 11.31 6.07
C TRP A 59 -0.04 11.08 4.75
N LYS A 60 -0.82 11.00 3.68
CA LYS A 60 -0.34 10.69 2.33
C LYS A 60 0.21 11.93 1.64
N PHE A 61 1.38 11.80 1.03
CA PHE A 61 1.80 12.76 0.02
C PHE A 61 0.73 12.86 -1.09
N GLY A 62 0.32 14.08 -1.44
CA GLY A 62 -0.76 14.31 -2.41
C GLY A 62 -2.19 14.16 -1.87
N GLN A 63 -2.38 13.73 -0.61
CA GLN A 63 -3.62 13.69 0.20
C GLN A 63 -4.80 12.85 -0.34
N THR A 64 -5.06 12.84 -1.64
CA THR A 64 -6.19 12.18 -2.30
C THR A 64 -5.76 11.06 -3.25
N LYS A 65 -4.46 10.81 -3.35
CA LYS A 65 -3.84 9.79 -4.20
C LYS A 65 -3.19 8.72 -3.33
N ASN A 66 -3.06 7.52 -3.88
CA ASN A 66 -2.32 6.41 -3.25
C ASN A 66 -2.77 6.09 -1.82
N LEU A 67 -4.06 6.23 -1.53
CA LEU A 67 -4.61 6.05 -0.17
C LEU A 67 -4.41 4.63 0.36
N ASP A 68 -4.26 3.64 -0.52
CA ASP A 68 -4.04 2.22 -0.26
C ASP A 68 -2.55 1.81 -0.24
N VAL A 69 -1.63 2.76 -0.49
CA VAL A 69 -0.18 2.51 -0.59
C VAL A 69 0.53 3.08 0.62
N HIS A 70 1.47 2.34 1.21
CA HIS A 70 2.39 2.91 2.20
C HIS A 70 3.47 3.71 1.47
N ASP A 71 3.32 5.02 1.42
CA ASP A 71 4.09 5.89 0.53
C ASP A 71 5.51 6.12 1.08
N ASN A 72 6.52 6.07 0.20
CA ASN A 72 7.94 6.26 0.51
C ASN A 72 8.51 7.54 -0.11
N ASN A 73 7.67 8.51 -0.47
CA ASN A 73 8.10 9.80 -0.94
C ASN A 73 8.68 10.63 0.22
N ALA A 74 9.89 11.15 0.05
CA ALA A 74 10.47 12.11 0.96
C ALA A 74 10.01 13.53 0.59
N SER A 75 9.11 14.12 1.38
CA SER A 75 8.45 15.39 1.04
C SER A 75 9.20 16.63 1.54
N TRP A 76 10.15 16.49 2.47
CA TRP A 76 11.04 17.57 2.90
C TRP A 76 12.41 17.05 3.36
N SER A 77 13.35 17.97 3.52
CA SER A 77 14.70 17.71 4.02
C SER A 77 14.85 18.12 5.48
N ASN A 78 15.66 17.38 6.25
CA ASN A 78 15.98 17.75 7.61
C ASN A 78 17.41 17.33 7.99
N GLY A 79 18.29 18.33 8.16
CA GLY A 79 19.70 18.15 8.52
C GLY A 79 19.97 17.58 9.92
N GLY A 80 18.94 17.44 10.77
CA GLY A 80 19.05 16.73 12.04
C GLY A 80 19.12 15.20 11.88
N TYR A 81 18.80 14.68 10.69
CA TYR A 81 18.84 13.26 10.35
C TYR A 81 19.81 13.07 9.19
N ASP A 82 21.10 13.03 9.49
CA ASP A 82 22.19 13.04 8.50
C ASP A 82 22.49 11.68 7.86
N LEU A 83 22.11 10.57 8.52
CA LEU A 83 22.37 9.20 8.05
C LEU A 83 21.78 8.85 6.68
N ASP A 84 20.77 9.58 6.21
CA ASP A 84 20.14 9.37 4.91
C ASP A 84 19.87 10.69 4.15
N LEU A 85 20.56 11.76 4.52
CA LEU A 85 20.45 13.05 3.84
C LEU A 85 21.57 13.26 2.83
N VAL A 86 21.19 13.46 1.57
CA VAL A 86 22.08 13.98 0.53
C VAL A 86 21.90 15.50 0.42
N PRO A 87 22.99 16.30 0.34
CA PRO A 87 22.87 17.75 0.20
C PRO A 87 22.00 18.16 -0.98
N GLY A 88 20.94 18.92 -0.70
CA GLY A 88 19.98 19.40 -1.70
C GLY A 88 18.80 18.46 -1.98
N GLU A 89 18.76 17.28 -1.36
CA GLU A 89 17.68 16.30 -1.50
C GLU A 89 16.79 16.25 -0.24
N ASN A 90 15.62 15.64 -0.36
CA ASN A 90 14.71 15.35 0.76
C ASN A 90 15.03 14.00 1.39
N ASN A 91 14.77 13.84 2.69
CA ASN A 91 15.00 12.59 3.41
C ASN A 91 13.90 12.19 4.39
N MET A 92 12.85 13.01 4.55
CA MET A 92 11.83 12.72 5.55
C MET A 92 10.60 12.06 4.95
N ASN A 93 10.38 10.78 5.30
CA ASN A 93 9.25 9.97 4.83
C ASN A 93 8.09 9.98 5.84
N GLU A 94 7.07 10.79 5.56
CA GLU A 94 6.00 11.12 6.53
C GLU A 94 5.25 9.91 7.11
N GLU A 95 5.03 8.88 6.31
CA GLU A 95 4.31 7.68 6.73
C GLU A 95 5.16 6.69 7.54
N TRP A 96 6.46 6.93 7.68
CA TRP A 96 7.42 5.96 8.23
C TRP A 96 7.91 6.29 9.65
N PHE A 97 7.33 7.31 10.30
CA PHE A 97 7.67 7.72 11.67
C PHE A 97 7.22 6.77 12.79
N GLY A 98 6.47 5.71 12.47
CA GLY A 98 6.02 4.77 13.49
C GLY A 98 7.18 4.03 14.14
N ILE A 99 7.19 3.89 15.47
CA ILE A 99 8.03 2.87 16.14
C ILE A 99 7.44 1.46 16.00
N CYS A 100 6.20 1.37 15.51
CA CYS A 100 5.55 0.13 15.07
C CYS A 100 5.06 0.30 13.61
N ALA A 101 5.39 -0.66 12.75
CA ALA A 101 4.85 -0.73 11.40
C ALA A 101 3.38 -1.18 11.41
N LYS A 102 2.56 -0.65 10.50
CA LYS A 102 1.15 -1.07 10.35
C LYS A 102 1.02 -2.24 9.38
N GLY A 103 0.25 -3.24 9.78
CA GLY A 103 -0.20 -4.33 8.91
C GLY A 103 -1.44 -4.00 8.10
N PRO A 104 -1.85 -4.94 7.22
CA PRO A 104 -3.14 -4.85 6.54
C PRO A 104 -4.29 -4.91 7.56
N THR A 105 -5.40 -4.27 7.20
CA THR A 105 -6.64 -4.37 7.98
C THR A 105 -7.33 -5.70 7.74
N ASN A 106 -7.93 -6.25 8.79
CA ASN A 106 -8.79 -7.43 8.73
C ASN A 106 -10.25 -7.02 8.39
N PRO A 107 -11.18 -7.97 8.20
CA PRO A 107 -12.57 -7.66 7.88
C PRO A 107 -13.33 -6.79 8.89
N ARG A 108 -12.77 -6.59 10.10
CA ARG A 108 -13.31 -5.71 11.14
C ARG A 108 -12.69 -4.31 11.12
N GLY A 109 -11.82 -4.01 10.16
CA GLY A 109 -11.07 -2.75 10.08
C GLY A 109 -9.92 -2.64 11.09
N LEU A 110 -9.53 -3.73 11.74
CA LEU A 110 -8.42 -3.76 12.71
C LEU A 110 -7.13 -4.21 12.03
N TYR A 111 -5.99 -3.70 12.45
CA TYR A 111 -4.67 -4.08 11.92
C TYR A 111 -3.74 -4.55 13.02
N THR A 112 -2.78 -5.39 12.63
CA THR A 112 -1.67 -5.80 13.49
C THR A 112 -0.57 -4.74 13.44
N LEU A 113 0.02 -4.42 14.59
CA LEU A 113 1.21 -3.58 14.67
C LEU A 113 2.45 -4.45 14.82
N TYR A 114 3.50 -4.12 14.06
CA TYR A 114 4.79 -4.81 14.08
C TYR A 114 5.84 -3.91 14.70
N PRO A 115 6.29 -4.18 15.95
CA PRO A 115 7.29 -3.34 16.58
C PRO A 115 8.59 -3.28 15.77
N ARG A 116 9.12 -2.07 15.57
CA ARG A 116 10.44 -1.83 14.98
C ARG A 116 11.53 -1.88 16.04
N ALA A 117 12.79 -1.89 15.60
CA ALA A 117 13.94 -1.78 16.50
C ALA A 117 13.80 -0.62 17.50
N ALA A 118 13.30 0.54 17.06
CA ALA A 118 13.05 1.69 17.94
C ALA A 118 12.14 1.34 19.13
N TYR A 119 11.09 0.54 18.95
CA TYR A 119 10.23 0.10 20.05
C TYR A 119 11.02 -0.64 21.14
N TYR A 120 11.84 -1.63 20.75
CA TYR A 120 12.63 -2.39 21.72
C TYR A 120 13.73 -1.54 22.36
N THR A 121 14.35 -0.63 21.60
CA THR A 121 15.32 0.34 22.13
C THR A 121 14.67 1.23 23.19
N LEU A 122 13.49 1.79 22.91
CA LEU A 122 12.76 2.63 23.86
C LEU A 122 12.28 1.86 25.08
N LYS A 123 11.92 0.58 24.92
CA LYS A 123 11.61 -0.30 26.05
C LYS A 123 12.79 -0.42 27.01
N GLU A 124 14.02 -0.47 26.51
CA GLU A 124 15.21 -0.43 27.37
C GLU A 124 15.42 0.97 27.98
N VAL A 125 15.36 2.04 27.19
CA VAL A 125 15.47 3.43 27.67
C VAL A 125 14.54 3.70 28.87
N HIS A 126 13.29 3.29 28.79
CA HIS A 126 12.28 3.57 29.81
C HIS A 126 12.33 2.66 31.04
N LYS A 127 13.26 1.69 31.11
CA LYS A 127 13.56 0.98 32.36
C LYS A 127 14.35 1.86 33.34
N LEU A 128 15.07 2.87 32.86
CA LEU A 128 15.81 3.79 33.71
C LEU A 128 14.86 4.84 34.29
N ASN A 129 14.77 4.89 35.61
CA ASN A 129 14.23 6.04 36.33
C ASN A 129 15.35 7.07 36.55
N PRO A 130 15.31 8.24 35.88
CA PRO A 130 16.37 9.24 36.02
C PRO A 130 16.42 9.90 37.40
N TYR A 131 15.38 9.75 38.22
CA TYR A 131 15.33 10.22 39.62
C TYR A 131 15.66 9.12 40.63
N GLY A 132 16.21 7.98 40.18
CA GLY A 132 16.66 6.91 41.06
C GLY A 132 17.84 7.33 41.95
N SER A 133 18.05 6.61 43.04
CA SER A 133 19.23 6.80 43.89
C SER A 133 20.52 6.52 43.12
N ASN A 134 21.54 7.37 43.31
CA ASN A 134 22.86 7.26 42.67
C ASN A 134 22.84 7.33 41.13
N ILE A 135 21.85 8.00 40.55
CA ILE A 135 21.84 8.29 39.11
C ILE A 135 22.43 9.68 38.89
N ASP A 136 23.55 9.73 38.18
CA ASP A 136 24.19 10.96 37.73
C ASP A 136 24.39 10.96 36.21
N LEU A 137 24.96 12.04 35.68
CA LEU A 137 25.20 12.21 34.25
C LEU A 137 26.06 11.08 33.68
N ASN A 138 27.09 10.63 34.42
CA ASN A 138 27.98 9.56 33.99
C ASN A 138 27.26 8.21 33.93
N PHE A 139 26.38 7.94 34.90
CA PHE A 139 25.54 6.75 34.90
C PHE A 139 24.63 6.74 33.67
N VAL A 140 23.94 7.85 33.39
CA VAL A 140 23.06 7.97 32.20
C VAL A 140 23.85 7.74 30.92
N ASP A 141 25.03 8.35 30.78
CA ASP A 141 25.89 8.15 29.61
C ASP A 141 26.28 6.68 29.41
N ASN A 142 26.70 6.01 30.49
CA ASN A 142 27.08 4.60 30.46
C ASN A 142 25.89 3.68 30.19
N TYR A 143 24.72 3.98 30.77
CA TYR A 143 23.49 3.22 30.57
C TYR A 143 23.08 3.23 29.11
N PHE A 144 22.96 4.41 28.50
CA PHE A 144 22.55 4.56 27.11
C PHE A 144 23.58 3.96 26.14
N LYS A 145 24.88 4.06 26.43
CA LYS A 145 25.95 3.43 25.63
C LYS A 145 25.83 1.90 25.58
N ASN A 146 25.29 1.28 26.63
CA ASN A 146 25.14 -0.17 26.71
C ASN A 146 23.85 -0.70 26.06
N ILE A 147 22.96 0.18 25.60
CA ILE A 147 21.76 -0.24 24.85
C ILE A 147 22.17 -0.70 23.45
N ASN A 148 21.98 -1.99 23.17
CA ASN A 148 22.39 -2.60 21.92
C ASN A 148 21.31 -2.48 20.83
N LEU A 149 21.53 -1.58 19.86
CA LEU A 149 20.61 -1.39 18.74
C LEU A 149 20.50 -2.62 17.84
N MET A 150 21.54 -3.43 17.72
CA MET A 150 21.50 -4.63 16.88
C MET A 150 20.64 -5.74 17.51
N ASP A 151 20.64 -5.87 18.84
CA ASP A 151 19.71 -6.76 19.54
C ASP A 151 18.25 -6.36 19.27
N ALA A 152 17.95 -5.05 19.33
CA ALA A 152 16.64 -4.52 19.01
C ALA A 152 16.21 -4.82 17.57
N VAL A 153 17.12 -4.67 16.60
CA VAL A 153 16.88 -5.04 15.19
C VAL A 153 16.61 -6.53 15.04
N LEU A 154 17.36 -7.40 15.71
CA LEU A 154 17.15 -8.86 15.66
C LEU A 154 15.80 -9.26 16.25
N ARG A 155 15.38 -8.65 17.37
CA ARG A 155 14.05 -8.86 17.95
C ARG A 155 12.93 -8.42 17.01
N ALA A 156 13.04 -7.22 16.44
CA ALA A 156 12.05 -6.71 15.50
C ALA A 156 11.93 -7.62 14.26
N ARG A 157 13.06 -8.11 13.73
CA ARG A 157 13.07 -9.08 12.62
C ARG A 157 12.46 -10.42 13.01
N GLY A 158 12.77 -10.92 14.21
CA GLY A 158 12.20 -12.17 14.73
C GLY A 158 10.69 -12.09 14.91
N ASP A 159 10.20 -11.03 15.53
CA ASP A 159 8.76 -10.81 15.74
C ASP A 159 8.05 -10.57 14.40
N LYS A 160 8.63 -9.76 13.49
CA LYS A 160 8.12 -9.60 12.12
C LYS A 160 8.03 -10.96 11.43
N ALA A 161 9.07 -11.80 11.46
CA ALA A 161 9.04 -13.11 10.82
C ALA A 161 7.98 -14.05 11.42
N ALA A 162 7.87 -14.11 12.76
CA ALA A 162 6.90 -14.93 13.46
C ALA A 162 5.44 -14.49 13.18
N MET A 163 5.19 -13.19 13.08
CA MET A 163 3.87 -12.63 12.82
C MET A 163 3.51 -12.54 11.34
N SER A 164 4.50 -12.51 10.44
CA SER A 164 4.24 -12.30 9.00
C SER A 164 3.83 -13.57 8.27
N GLY A 165 4.10 -14.77 8.81
CA GLY A 165 3.52 -16.04 8.31
C GLY A 165 3.42 -16.21 6.78
N GLY A 166 4.33 -15.61 6.01
CA GLY A 166 4.36 -15.60 4.54
C GLY A 166 3.87 -14.35 3.80
N GLY A 167 2.98 -13.49 4.33
CA GLY A 167 2.16 -12.60 3.49
C GLY A 167 2.57 -11.12 3.33
N ASN A 168 3.31 -10.52 4.25
CA ASN A 168 3.57 -9.05 4.25
C ASN A 168 4.91 -8.62 3.60
N SER A 169 5.65 -9.57 3.03
CA SER A 169 6.90 -9.33 2.30
C SER A 169 6.84 -9.82 0.85
N GLU A 170 5.65 -10.16 0.36
CA GLU A 170 5.53 -10.74 -0.96
C GLU A 170 5.73 -9.64 -2.00
N LYS A 171 6.88 -9.69 -2.68
CA LYS A 171 7.15 -8.88 -3.87
C LYS A 171 6.09 -9.05 -4.96
N ILE A 172 5.24 -10.06 -4.83
CA ILE A 172 4.11 -10.37 -5.71
C ILE A 172 2.92 -10.77 -4.84
N ARG A 173 1.78 -10.09 -4.94
CA ARG A 173 0.56 -10.41 -4.20
C ARG A 173 -0.66 -10.47 -5.12
N ILE A 174 -1.71 -11.17 -4.68
CA ILE A 174 -3.04 -11.06 -5.31
C ILE A 174 -3.65 -9.73 -4.88
N SER A 175 -3.80 -8.79 -5.81
CA SER A 175 -4.37 -7.45 -5.55
C SER A 175 -5.89 -7.44 -5.61
N ASN A 176 -6.48 -8.34 -6.39
CA ASN A 176 -7.92 -8.43 -6.59
C ASN A 176 -8.35 -9.88 -6.82
N LEU A 177 -9.41 -10.31 -6.14
CA LEU A 177 -10.13 -11.52 -6.47
C LEU A 177 -11.62 -11.23 -6.29
N SER A 178 -12.32 -11.02 -7.41
CA SER A 178 -13.74 -10.66 -7.38
C SER A 178 -14.52 -11.35 -8.49
N ALA A 179 -15.82 -11.53 -8.24
CA ALA A 179 -16.78 -12.04 -9.21
C ALA A 179 -17.97 -11.07 -9.27
N LYS A 180 -18.39 -10.73 -10.49
CA LYS A 180 -19.53 -9.87 -10.76
C LYS A 180 -20.59 -10.70 -11.48
N PHE A 181 -21.73 -10.83 -10.84
CA PHE A 181 -22.94 -11.43 -11.39
C PHE A 181 -23.96 -10.33 -11.62
N THR A 182 -24.52 -10.26 -12.82
CA THR A 182 -25.57 -9.29 -13.16
C THR A 182 -26.73 -10.05 -13.78
N THR A 183 -27.95 -9.69 -13.43
CA THR A 183 -29.17 -10.29 -14.01
C THR A 183 -29.91 -9.21 -14.77
N PHE A 184 -30.35 -9.55 -15.99
CA PHE A 184 -31.15 -8.72 -16.85
C PHE A 184 -32.57 -9.27 -16.90
N SER A 185 -33.53 -8.36 -17.04
CA SER A 185 -34.92 -8.69 -17.31
C SER A 185 -35.41 -7.73 -18.39
N THR A 186 -35.67 -8.28 -19.57
CA THR A 186 -36.10 -7.52 -20.74
C THR A 186 -37.55 -7.83 -21.05
N GLY A 187 -38.37 -6.79 -21.19
CA GLY A 187 -39.79 -6.92 -21.44
C GLY A 187 -40.48 -5.56 -21.57
N GLY A 188 -41.70 -5.57 -22.10
CA GLY A 188 -42.48 -4.36 -22.33
C GLY A 188 -43.49 -4.54 -23.46
N SER A 189 -44.47 -3.64 -23.55
CA SER A 189 -45.53 -3.71 -24.56
C SER A 189 -45.28 -2.84 -25.80
N LEU A 190 -44.28 -1.96 -25.76
CA LEU A 190 -43.90 -1.03 -26.83
C LEU A 190 -42.41 -1.15 -27.17
N ILE A 191 -41.95 -2.39 -27.38
CA ILE A 191 -40.55 -2.71 -27.70
C ILE A 191 -40.46 -3.51 -28.99
N THR A 192 -39.28 -3.52 -29.60
CA THR A 192 -38.97 -4.28 -30.81
C THR A 192 -38.33 -5.64 -30.52
N THR A 193 -38.00 -5.92 -29.25
CA THR A 193 -37.43 -7.20 -28.81
C THR A 193 -38.48 -8.32 -28.93
N PRO A 194 -38.17 -9.44 -29.60
CA PRO A 194 -39.11 -10.54 -29.80
C PRO A 194 -39.33 -11.32 -28.49
N GLU A 195 -40.42 -12.10 -28.38
CA GLU A 195 -40.67 -12.95 -27.20
C GLU A 195 -39.78 -14.20 -27.15
N VAL A 196 -39.20 -14.59 -28.29
CA VAL A 196 -38.33 -15.77 -28.46
C VAL A 196 -37.21 -15.41 -29.41
N ALA A 197 -35.99 -15.87 -29.14
CA ALA A 197 -34.81 -15.61 -29.96
C ALA A 197 -34.99 -16.08 -31.42
N ASP A 198 -34.62 -15.24 -32.39
CA ASP A 198 -34.56 -15.59 -33.81
C ASP A 198 -33.16 -16.12 -34.15
N PRO A 199 -33.01 -17.40 -34.53
CA PRO A 199 -31.70 -18.00 -34.82
C PRO A 199 -30.98 -17.41 -36.04
N ASN A 200 -31.62 -16.53 -36.81
CA ASN A 200 -31.03 -15.88 -37.99
C ASN A 200 -30.75 -14.38 -37.78
N SER A 201 -30.83 -13.89 -36.54
CA SER A 201 -30.69 -12.47 -36.20
C SER A 201 -29.65 -12.29 -35.09
N ASP A 202 -28.69 -11.39 -35.30
CA ASP A 202 -27.68 -11.01 -34.29
C ASP A 202 -28.13 -9.80 -33.44
N ALA A 203 -29.43 -9.48 -33.46
CA ALA A 203 -30.00 -8.35 -32.74
C ALA A 203 -30.00 -8.57 -31.22
N VAL A 204 -29.75 -7.51 -30.45
CA VAL A 204 -29.68 -7.50 -28.99
C VAL A 204 -30.61 -6.39 -28.47
N PRO A 205 -31.42 -6.63 -27.43
CA PRO A 205 -31.72 -7.92 -26.80
C PRO A 205 -32.31 -8.93 -27.80
N ASP A 206 -31.91 -10.19 -27.72
CA ASP A 206 -32.33 -11.25 -28.64
C ASP A 206 -33.73 -11.78 -28.32
N GLU A 207 -34.17 -11.72 -27.06
CA GLU A 207 -35.52 -12.09 -26.61
C GLU A 207 -36.02 -11.34 -25.36
N GLN A 208 -37.31 -11.49 -25.05
CA GLN A 208 -37.89 -11.04 -23.79
C GLN A 208 -37.72 -12.13 -22.73
N GLY A 209 -37.30 -11.75 -21.53
CA GLY A 209 -37.09 -12.70 -20.46
C GLY A 209 -35.94 -12.34 -19.55
N PHE A 210 -35.48 -13.33 -18.80
CA PHE A 210 -34.35 -13.20 -17.89
C PHE A 210 -33.08 -13.69 -18.54
N ASP A 211 -31.99 -12.98 -18.27
CA ASP A 211 -30.65 -13.39 -18.63
C ASP A 211 -29.67 -12.94 -17.55
N HIS A 212 -28.42 -13.37 -17.64
CA HIS A 212 -27.40 -13.04 -16.65
C HIS A 212 -26.01 -12.96 -17.27
N MET A 213 -25.16 -12.14 -16.66
CA MET A 213 -23.76 -12.00 -17.03
C MET A 213 -22.88 -12.41 -15.85
N GLN A 214 -21.77 -13.08 -16.14
CA GLN A 214 -20.80 -13.53 -15.16
C GLN A 214 -19.39 -13.09 -15.57
N SER A 215 -18.70 -12.42 -14.67
CA SER A 215 -17.41 -11.80 -14.95
C SER A 215 -16.51 -11.97 -13.73
N TYR A 216 -15.34 -12.58 -13.90
CA TYR A 216 -14.39 -12.88 -12.82
C TYR A 216 -13.12 -12.06 -13.01
N PHE A 217 -12.54 -11.54 -11.93
CA PHE A 217 -11.36 -10.70 -11.97
C PHE A 217 -10.29 -11.25 -11.03
N ILE A 218 -9.07 -11.37 -11.56
CA ILE A 218 -7.88 -11.78 -10.82
C ILE A 218 -6.81 -10.72 -11.07
N GLY A 219 -6.43 -10.02 -10.01
CA GLY A 219 -5.38 -9.01 -10.00
C GLY A 219 -4.11 -9.55 -9.37
N VAL A 220 -2.98 -9.29 -10.01
CA VAL A 220 -1.65 -9.54 -9.46
C VAL A 220 -0.88 -8.24 -9.44
N GLU A 221 -0.32 -7.90 -8.27
CA GLU A 221 0.54 -6.76 -8.09
C GLU A 221 1.96 -7.21 -7.75
N GLY A 222 2.94 -6.61 -8.42
CA GLY A 222 4.35 -6.72 -8.13
C GLY A 222 4.93 -5.44 -7.54
N ASN A 223 5.71 -5.57 -6.48
CA ASN A 223 6.52 -4.52 -5.87
C ASN A 223 7.94 -5.06 -5.62
N PRO A 224 8.79 -5.16 -6.68
CA PRO A 224 10.11 -5.78 -6.58
C PRO A 224 11.13 -4.92 -5.83
N ALA A 225 10.91 -3.60 -5.79
CA ALA A 225 11.72 -2.57 -5.13
C ALA A 225 10.82 -1.40 -4.72
N ALA A 226 11.18 -0.67 -3.66
CA ALA A 226 10.30 0.35 -3.06
C ALA A 226 9.91 1.49 -4.02
N ASN A 227 10.67 1.68 -5.10
CA ASN A 227 10.38 2.69 -6.12
C ASN A 227 9.67 2.16 -7.37
N MET A 228 9.23 0.90 -7.38
CA MET A 228 8.56 0.28 -8.52
C MET A 228 7.31 -0.50 -8.09
N ARG A 229 6.18 -0.21 -8.73
CA ARG A 229 4.93 -0.95 -8.57
C ARG A 229 4.37 -1.29 -9.95
N ALA A 230 3.85 -2.49 -10.13
CA ALA A 230 3.11 -2.87 -11.33
C ALA A 230 1.90 -3.72 -10.93
N GLU A 231 0.75 -3.47 -11.54
CA GLU A 231 -0.46 -4.23 -11.31
C GLU A 231 -1.09 -4.61 -12.66
N VAL A 232 -1.55 -5.86 -12.76
CA VAL A 232 -2.33 -6.34 -13.89
C VAL A 232 -3.56 -7.04 -13.37
N ASN A 233 -4.73 -6.60 -13.82
CA ASN A 233 -6.00 -7.29 -13.58
C ASN A 233 -6.42 -8.03 -14.84
N VAL A 234 -6.61 -9.34 -14.73
CA VAL A 234 -7.16 -10.19 -15.79
C VAL A 234 -8.64 -10.37 -15.52
N ASN A 235 -9.45 -10.19 -16.56
CA ASN A 235 -10.86 -10.55 -16.54
C ASN A 235 -11.10 -11.85 -17.32
N ILE A 236 -11.94 -12.70 -16.74
CA ILE A 236 -12.38 -13.99 -17.27
C ILE A 236 -13.91 -13.96 -17.39
N LEU A 237 -14.43 -14.23 -18.59
CA LEU A 237 -15.86 -14.23 -18.90
C LEU A 237 -16.49 -15.61 -18.65
N GLY A 238 -17.57 -15.63 -17.85
CA GLY A 238 -18.51 -16.75 -17.75
C GLY A 238 -19.63 -16.60 -18.78
N ASN A 239 -20.90 -16.54 -18.35
CA ASN A 239 -22.00 -16.22 -19.26
C ASN A 239 -21.89 -14.76 -19.74
N VAL A 240 -22.04 -14.52 -21.04
CA VAL A 240 -22.16 -13.18 -21.63
C VAL A 240 -23.61 -12.99 -22.00
N ALA A 241 -24.24 -11.95 -21.47
CA ALA A 241 -25.66 -11.73 -21.66
C ALA A 241 -25.98 -11.26 -23.10
N GLU A 242 -27.04 -11.82 -23.65
CA GLU A 242 -27.62 -11.54 -24.97
C GLU A 242 -28.90 -10.72 -24.85
N ASN A 243 -29.53 -10.70 -23.67
CA ASN A 243 -30.70 -9.88 -23.37
C ASN A 243 -30.49 -8.52 -22.67
N PRO A 244 -29.31 -7.88 -22.58
CA PRO A 244 -29.20 -6.57 -21.93
C PRO A 244 -29.68 -5.45 -22.86
N ILE A 245 -30.55 -4.57 -22.35
CA ILE A 245 -31.00 -3.35 -23.07
C ILE A 245 -29.82 -2.40 -23.35
N ASN A 246 -28.83 -2.35 -22.45
CA ASN A 246 -27.63 -1.56 -22.68
C ASN A 246 -26.62 -2.38 -23.49
N GLU A 247 -26.34 -1.91 -24.71
CA GLU A 247 -25.42 -2.56 -25.63
C GLU A 247 -23.94 -2.26 -25.34
N ILE A 248 -23.60 -1.34 -24.44
CA ILE A 248 -22.22 -0.94 -24.18
C ILE A 248 -21.77 -1.47 -22.82
N PHE A 249 -21.11 -2.63 -22.84
CA PHE A 249 -20.43 -3.19 -21.68
C PHE A 249 -19.17 -3.97 -22.09
N TYR A 250 -18.30 -4.21 -21.12
CA TYR A 250 -16.95 -4.73 -21.38
C TYR A 250 -16.98 -6.18 -21.88
N GLU A 251 -17.92 -6.98 -21.38
CA GLU A 251 -18.06 -8.40 -21.65
C GLU A 251 -18.54 -8.71 -23.08
N ASN A 252 -18.97 -7.70 -23.87
CA ASN A 252 -19.36 -7.82 -25.28
C ASN A 252 -18.32 -8.53 -26.15
N ARG A 253 -17.04 -8.43 -25.80
CA ARG A 253 -15.95 -9.10 -26.51
C ARG A 253 -16.07 -10.63 -26.58
N GLY A 254 -16.86 -11.21 -25.68
CA GLY A 254 -17.11 -12.65 -25.62
C GLY A 254 -18.34 -13.09 -26.38
N ARG A 255 -19.04 -12.17 -27.05
CA ARG A 255 -20.16 -12.49 -27.94
C ARG A 255 -19.66 -13.19 -29.19
N GLN A 256 -20.51 -14.03 -29.76
CA GLN A 256 -20.27 -14.64 -31.06
C GLN A 256 -20.19 -13.56 -32.13
N ILE A 257 -19.22 -13.70 -33.03
CA ILE A 257 -19.11 -12.88 -34.23
C ILE A 257 -18.97 -13.79 -35.44
N THR A 258 -19.71 -13.49 -36.50
CA THR A 258 -19.59 -14.18 -37.78
C THR A 258 -18.67 -13.38 -38.69
N VAL A 259 -17.66 -14.04 -39.26
CA VAL A 259 -16.67 -13.41 -40.15
C VAL A 259 -16.66 -14.12 -41.50
N ASP A 260 -16.74 -13.35 -42.58
CA ASP A 260 -16.64 -13.89 -43.94
C ASP A 260 -15.19 -14.29 -44.27
N SER A 261 -14.99 -15.57 -44.60
CA SER A 261 -13.72 -16.12 -45.10
C SER A 261 -13.82 -16.47 -46.59
N GLN A 262 -12.68 -16.74 -47.23
CA GLN A 262 -12.61 -17.21 -48.63
C GLN A 262 -13.38 -18.52 -48.86
N ASP A 263 -13.62 -19.30 -47.79
CA ASP A 263 -14.33 -20.58 -47.79
C ASP A 263 -15.78 -20.49 -47.24
N GLY A 264 -16.29 -19.28 -46.95
CA GLY A 264 -17.64 -19.04 -46.39
C GLY A 264 -17.62 -18.33 -45.03
N ALA A 265 -18.81 -18.06 -44.49
CA ALA A 265 -18.97 -17.45 -43.16
C ALA A 265 -18.52 -18.41 -42.04
N ILE A 266 -17.71 -17.91 -41.12
CA ILE A 266 -17.19 -18.66 -39.96
C ILE A 266 -17.67 -17.97 -38.69
N ASP A 267 -18.34 -18.74 -37.83
CA ASP A 267 -18.73 -18.30 -36.49
C ASP A 267 -17.56 -18.44 -35.52
N LEU A 268 -17.17 -17.33 -34.91
CA LEU A 268 -16.16 -17.28 -33.87
C LEU A 268 -16.86 -17.23 -32.51
N ILE A 269 -17.01 -18.41 -31.91
CA ILE A 269 -17.63 -18.60 -30.61
C ILE A 269 -16.56 -18.44 -29.52
N ASP A 270 -16.91 -17.85 -28.37
CA ASP A 270 -16.07 -17.79 -27.16
C ASP A 270 -14.72 -17.07 -27.31
N GLN A 271 -14.66 -16.06 -28.19
CA GLN A 271 -13.45 -15.26 -28.35
C GLN A 271 -13.17 -14.40 -27.11
N ASN A 272 -11.88 -14.12 -26.85
CA ASN A 272 -11.44 -13.15 -25.84
C ASN A 272 -12.06 -13.31 -24.43
N ARG A 273 -12.45 -14.54 -24.06
CA ARG A 273 -12.97 -14.85 -22.72
C ARG A 273 -11.97 -14.54 -21.61
N VAL A 274 -10.67 -14.53 -21.90
CA VAL A 274 -9.61 -14.11 -20.98
C VAL A 274 -8.87 -12.93 -21.58
N GLN A 275 -8.75 -11.83 -20.85
CA GLN A 275 -7.96 -10.68 -21.28
C GLN A 275 -7.55 -9.81 -20.09
N ILE A 276 -6.52 -9.01 -20.31
CA ILE A 276 -6.18 -7.90 -19.42
C ILE A 276 -7.38 -6.93 -19.38
N TYR A 277 -7.94 -6.75 -18.19
CA TYR A 277 -8.96 -5.76 -17.88
C TYR A 277 -8.37 -4.37 -17.75
N ASN A 278 -7.36 -4.26 -16.90
CA ASN A 278 -6.59 -3.06 -16.74
C ASN A 278 -5.17 -3.42 -16.30
N ALA A 279 -4.25 -2.48 -16.48
CA ALA A 279 -2.90 -2.59 -15.96
C ALA A 279 -2.37 -1.21 -15.63
N SER A 280 -1.48 -1.13 -14.65
CA SER A 280 -0.74 0.08 -14.33
C SER A 280 0.67 -0.29 -13.92
N TYR A 281 1.61 0.63 -14.15
CA TYR A 281 2.90 0.58 -13.49
C TYR A 281 3.37 1.98 -13.17
N GLU A 282 4.12 2.08 -12.08
CA GLU A 282 4.83 3.27 -11.66
C GLU A 282 6.27 2.89 -11.36
N TRP A 283 7.20 3.68 -11.89
CA TRP A 283 8.62 3.57 -11.60
C TRP A 283 9.17 4.96 -11.37
N ASN A 284 9.46 5.25 -10.11
CA ASN A 284 10.07 6.50 -9.69
C ASN A 284 11.57 6.30 -9.57
N ALA A 285 12.36 7.08 -10.28
CA ALA A 285 13.80 7.05 -10.19
C ALA A 285 14.30 8.49 -10.07
N LYS A 286 15.57 8.64 -9.66
CA LYS A 286 16.18 9.96 -9.49
C LYS A 286 16.02 10.85 -10.73
N ASP A 287 16.20 10.27 -11.90
CA ASP A 287 16.22 11.02 -13.17
C ASP A 287 14.88 11.00 -13.91
N PHE A 288 13.88 10.22 -13.45
CA PHE A 288 12.59 10.10 -14.14
C PHE A 288 11.44 9.62 -13.25
N ASP A 289 10.23 10.02 -13.60
CA ASP A 289 8.97 9.43 -13.12
C ASP A 289 8.27 8.79 -14.34
N ALA A 290 8.25 7.47 -14.39
CA ALA A 290 7.64 6.71 -15.48
C ALA A 290 6.35 6.07 -15.01
N ARG A 291 5.25 6.39 -15.69
CA ARG A 291 3.93 5.82 -15.41
C ARG A 291 3.33 5.30 -16.70
N GLY A 292 2.83 4.08 -16.65
CA GLY A 292 2.04 3.51 -17.72
C GLY A 292 0.72 2.99 -17.20
N PHE A 293 -0.30 3.10 -18.04
CA PHE A 293 -1.62 2.64 -17.70
C PHE A 293 -2.34 2.08 -18.92
N TYR A 294 -3.25 1.16 -18.65
CA TYR A 294 -4.17 0.59 -19.60
C TYR A 294 -5.52 0.43 -18.91
N ARG A 295 -6.54 1.17 -19.39
CA ARG A 295 -7.92 1.16 -18.84
C ARG A 295 -8.00 1.39 -17.32
N THR A 296 -7.08 2.18 -16.76
CA THR A 296 -7.20 2.73 -15.40
C THR A 296 -7.53 4.22 -15.48
N GLY A 297 -8.34 4.71 -14.54
CA GLY A 297 -8.71 6.12 -14.51
C GLY A 297 -7.55 6.97 -14.01
N HIS A 298 -6.97 7.79 -14.89
CA HIS A 298 -6.09 8.89 -14.49
C HIS A 298 -6.84 10.21 -14.68
N TYR A 299 -7.18 10.86 -13.56
CA TYR A 299 -7.90 12.14 -13.49
C TYR A 299 -7.06 13.33 -13.98
N HIS A 300 -6.47 13.27 -15.17
CA HIS A 300 -5.77 14.40 -15.78
C HIS A 300 -5.91 14.48 -17.31
N TRP A 301 -6.67 13.57 -17.95
CA TRP A 301 -6.89 13.60 -19.39
C TRP A 301 -8.39 13.62 -19.67
N GLY A 302 -9.01 14.74 -19.27
CA GLY A 302 -10.22 15.22 -19.92
C GLY A 302 -9.80 15.98 -21.17
N LEU A 303 -10.25 15.50 -22.32
CA LEU A 303 -10.61 16.31 -23.47
C LEU A 303 -11.94 15.77 -23.99
#